data_AF-A0A4Q3KYC9-F1
#
_entry.id   AF-A0A4Q3KYC9-F1
#
_cell.length_a   1.000
_cell.length_b   1.000
_cell.length_c   1.000
_cell.angle_alpha   90.00
_cell.angle_beta   90.00
_cell.angle_gamma   90.00
#
_symmetry.space_group_name_H-M   'P 1'
#
loop_
_entity.id
_entity.type
_entity.pdbx_description
1 polymer ?
#
loop_
_entity_poly.entity_id
_entity_poly.type
_entity_poly.pdbx_seq_one_letter_code
_entity_poly.pdbx_strand_id
1 'polypeptide(L)'
;MHLTVDMPSCTPEGYTSFRTSAAPPPTTCTTGLAPLRISGSSQFNAKGLSRLLGALDVPAVTVADLRQESHALVGKSALTFYVGHNSGNAGQGRHALEAHEAHQVRGLRGHRHLTAYLIIGGLFCRTRIDAGEVQREHQLANQAGVGYVRLPMGDGDDAPSAATVDAFLGARRALPRDGWMHFHCLHGHGRTTLLMAMADLLHNHSRLSLEQIVRRQHQMGGADLRRRGGTMAFLRSFRSYCMATCGGADGRSYAAWHKAAT
;
A
#
# COMPACT_ATOMS: atom_id res chain seq x y z
N MET A 1 1.04 -19.19 14.52
CA MET A 1 1.61 -18.27 13.51
C MET A 1 2.17 -19.12 12.39
N HIS A 2 1.76 -18.87 11.15
CA HIS A 2 2.24 -19.60 9.97
C HIS A 2 2.94 -18.61 9.03
N LEU A 3 3.98 -19.06 8.31
CA LEU A 3 4.47 -18.30 7.18
C LEU A 3 3.57 -18.57 5.98
N THR A 4 3.00 -17.53 5.37
CA THR A 4 2.26 -17.65 4.11
C THR A 4 3.06 -17.01 2.99
N VAL A 5 2.98 -17.60 1.79
CA VAL A 5 3.63 -17.05 0.61
C VAL A 5 2.67 -16.06 -0.06
N ASP A 6 3.06 -14.79 -0.05
CA ASP A 6 2.27 -13.70 -0.64
C ASP A 6 2.56 -13.58 -2.14
N MET A 7 3.85 -13.63 -2.48
CA MET A 7 4.32 -13.49 -3.86
C MET A 7 5.40 -14.55 -4.15
N PRO A 8 5.01 -15.68 -4.76
CA PRO A 8 5.95 -16.73 -5.15
C PRO A 8 7.02 -16.25 -6.13
N SER A 9 8.19 -16.88 -6.11
CA SER A 9 9.27 -16.61 -7.07
C SER A 9 8.91 -16.92 -8.52
N CYS A 10 8.01 -17.89 -8.73
CA CYS A 10 7.54 -18.34 -10.04
C CYS A 10 6.49 -17.41 -10.66
N THR A 11 5.93 -16.44 -9.92
CA THR A 11 5.01 -15.46 -10.51
C THR A 11 5.74 -14.71 -11.63
N PRO A 12 5.24 -14.69 -12.87
CA PRO A 12 5.99 -14.17 -14.00
C PRO A 12 6.44 -12.74 -13.76
N GLU A 13 5.50 -11.83 -13.49
CA GLU A 13 5.72 -10.40 -13.23
C GLU A 13 6.35 -10.15 -11.86
N GLY A 14 6.10 -11.01 -10.88
CA GLY A 14 6.54 -10.82 -9.49
C GLY A 14 5.67 -9.83 -8.70
N TYR A 15 4.50 -9.47 -9.23
CA TYR A 15 3.39 -8.75 -8.59
C TYR A 15 2.10 -9.05 -9.37
N THR A 16 0.96 -8.61 -8.85
CA THR A 16 -0.36 -8.63 -9.53
C THR A 16 -1.09 -7.29 -9.32
N SER A 17 -2.23 -7.10 -9.98
CA SER A 17 -3.11 -5.94 -9.78
C SER A 17 -2.45 -4.57 -10.01
N PHE A 18 -1.39 -4.51 -10.83
CA PHE A 18 -0.68 -3.27 -11.14
C PHE A 18 -1.56 -2.32 -11.97
N ARG A 19 -1.58 -1.05 -11.57
CA ARG A 19 -2.28 0.04 -12.26
C ARG A 19 -1.61 1.37 -11.98
N THR A 20 -1.73 2.32 -12.91
CA THR A 20 -1.04 3.61 -12.87
C THR A 20 -1.95 4.74 -13.34
N SER A 21 -1.74 5.96 -12.82
CA SER A 21 -2.46 7.16 -13.24
C SER A 21 -1.93 7.75 -14.55
N ALA A 22 -0.74 7.37 -15.02
CA ALA A 22 -0.15 7.86 -16.27
C ALA A 22 -0.66 7.10 -17.51
N ALA A 23 -0.88 5.80 -17.37
CA ALA A 23 -1.45 4.93 -18.40
C ALA A 23 -2.64 4.14 -17.83
N PRO A 24 -3.73 4.83 -17.45
CA PRO A 24 -4.87 4.16 -16.84
C PRO A 24 -5.57 3.28 -17.88
N PRO A 25 -6.13 2.12 -17.46
CA PRO A 25 -7.14 1.41 -18.26
C PRO A 25 -8.28 2.35 -18.66
N PRO A 26 -9.07 2.01 -19.70
CA PRO A 26 -10.21 2.83 -20.12
C PRO A 26 -11.09 3.24 -18.94
N THR A 27 -11.17 4.55 -18.69
CA THR A 27 -11.96 5.14 -17.60
C THR A 27 -12.81 6.28 -18.13
N THR A 28 -13.95 6.51 -17.48
CA THR A 28 -14.90 7.55 -17.86
C THR A 28 -14.47 8.95 -17.47
N CYS A 29 -13.36 9.13 -16.73
CA CYS A 29 -12.85 10.44 -16.34
C CYS A 29 -11.32 10.46 -16.15
N THR A 30 -10.61 11.06 -17.11
CA THR A 30 -9.14 11.20 -17.10
C THR A 30 -8.64 12.54 -16.55
N THR A 31 -9.54 13.49 -16.28
CA THR A 31 -9.22 14.83 -15.78
C THR A 31 -8.30 14.77 -14.56
N GLY A 32 -7.10 15.33 -14.68
CA GLY A 32 -6.16 15.43 -13.56
C GLY A 32 -5.56 14.10 -13.09
N LEU A 33 -5.60 13.02 -13.88
CA LEU A 33 -4.92 11.74 -13.56
C LEU A 33 -3.42 11.77 -13.81
N ALA A 34 -2.99 12.27 -14.97
CA ALA A 34 -1.57 12.37 -15.34
C ALA A 34 -0.69 13.05 -14.26
N PRO A 35 -1.09 14.21 -13.68
CA PRO A 35 -0.28 14.86 -12.65
C PRO A 35 -0.33 14.18 -11.26
N LEU A 36 -1.18 13.16 -11.03
CA LEU A 36 -1.22 12.47 -9.73
C LEU A 36 0.10 11.76 -9.41
N ARG A 37 0.73 11.17 -10.44
CA ARG A 37 1.96 10.39 -10.35
C ARG A 37 1.86 9.28 -9.30
N ILE A 38 0.83 8.46 -9.44
CA ILE A 38 0.57 7.35 -8.52
C ILE A 38 0.39 6.03 -9.27
N SER A 39 0.72 4.95 -8.60
CA SER A 39 0.41 3.59 -9.03
C SER A 39 0.07 2.72 -7.83
N GLY A 40 -0.48 1.53 -8.08
CA GLY A 40 -0.54 0.53 -7.02
C GLY A 40 -0.61 -0.90 -7.55
N SER A 41 -0.22 -1.84 -6.70
CA SER A 41 -0.20 -3.29 -6.97
C SER A 41 -0.42 -4.11 -5.70
N SER A 42 -0.45 -5.44 -5.86
CA SER A 42 -0.24 -6.37 -4.74
C SER A 42 1.21 -6.37 -4.26
N GLN A 43 1.47 -7.15 -3.21
CA GLN A 43 2.81 -7.41 -2.71
C GLN A 43 3.73 -7.86 -3.85
N PHE A 44 4.88 -7.22 -3.99
CA PHE A 44 5.90 -7.63 -4.95
C PHE A 44 7.00 -8.47 -4.27
N ASN A 45 7.67 -9.30 -5.06
CA ASN A 45 8.99 -9.83 -4.71
C ASN A 45 10.11 -8.95 -5.32
N ALA A 46 11.38 -9.29 -5.09
CA ALA A 46 12.51 -8.49 -5.58
C ALA A 46 12.52 -8.30 -7.11
N LYS A 47 12.18 -9.36 -7.87
CA LYS A 47 12.02 -9.29 -9.33
C LYS A 47 10.86 -8.37 -9.71
N GLY A 48 9.75 -8.46 -8.97
CA GLY A 48 8.57 -7.60 -9.16
C GLY A 48 8.89 -6.13 -8.97
N LEU A 49 9.61 -5.76 -7.91
CA LEU A 49 10.02 -4.37 -7.70
C LEU A 49 10.86 -3.86 -8.87
N SER A 50 11.89 -4.60 -9.30
CA SER A 50 12.74 -4.20 -10.42
C SER A 50 11.92 -3.98 -11.71
N ARG A 51 11.00 -4.89 -12.03
CA ARG A 51 10.11 -4.75 -13.20
C ARG A 51 9.15 -3.57 -13.07
N LEU A 52 8.61 -3.37 -11.88
CA LEU A 52 7.71 -2.26 -11.60
C LEU A 52 8.39 -0.91 -11.85
N LEU A 53 9.62 -0.76 -11.35
CA LEU A 53 10.40 0.46 -11.57
C LEU A 53 10.70 0.68 -13.06
N GLY A 54 11.08 -0.37 -13.78
CA GLY A 54 11.28 -0.30 -15.23
C GLY A 54 10.00 0.01 -16.01
N ALA A 55 8.84 -0.46 -15.56
CA ALA A 55 7.55 -0.17 -16.18
C ALA A 55 7.04 1.26 -15.91
N LEU A 56 7.41 1.84 -14.76
CA LEU A 56 7.10 3.23 -14.45
C LEU A 56 8.00 4.21 -15.21
N ASP A 57 9.30 3.90 -15.30
CA ASP A 57 10.30 4.72 -15.98
C ASP A 57 10.25 6.21 -15.57
N VAL A 58 10.31 6.45 -14.25
CA VAL A 58 10.24 7.79 -13.66
C VAL A 58 11.46 8.08 -12.78
N PRO A 59 11.87 9.36 -12.63
CA PRO A 59 13.13 9.70 -11.97
C PRO A 59 13.22 9.34 -10.49
N ALA A 60 12.09 9.34 -9.78
CA ALA A 60 12.04 9.07 -8.35
C ALA A 60 10.74 8.36 -7.98
N VAL A 61 10.86 7.21 -7.33
CA VAL A 61 9.74 6.45 -6.79
C VAL A 61 9.86 6.36 -5.28
N THR A 62 8.75 6.52 -4.58
CA THR A 62 8.60 6.15 -3.17
C THR A 62 7.56 5.05 -3.05
N VAL A 63 7.96 3.90 -2.50
CA VAL A 63 7.08 2.79 -2.15
C VAL A 63 6.37 3.12 -0.85
N ALA A 64 5.03 3.11 -0.88
CA ALA A 64 4.16 3.22 0.27
C ALA A 64 3.58 1.84 0.60
N ASP A 65 4.19 1.18 1.57
CA ASP A 65 3.75 -0.10 2.12
C ASP A 65 2.61 0.12 3.12
N LEU A 66 1.43 -0.40 2.80
CA LEU A 66 0.21 -0.20 3.59
C LEU A 66 -0.05 -1.33 4.61
N ARG A 67 0.87 -2.28 4.75
CA ARG A 67 0.62 -3.52 5.47
C ARG A 67 0.84 -3.37 6.97
N GLN A 68 -0.17 -3.64 7.79
CA GLN A 68 0.03 -3.72 9.24
C GLN A 68 0.66 -5.06 9.64
N GLU A 69 0.33 -6.12 8.92
CA GLU A 69 0.89 -7.44 9.09
C GLU A 69 2.39 -7.47 8.84
N SER A 70 3.13 -8.17 9.71
CA SER A 70 4.56 -8.38 9.54
C SER A 70 4.83 -9.22 8.30
N HIS A 71 5.80 -8.81 7.50
CA HIS A 71 6.18 -9.53 6.29
C HIS A 71 7.69 -9.49 6.03
N ALA A 72 8.14 -10.34 5.12
CA ALA A 72 9.54 -10.55 4.80
C ALA A 72 9.74 -10.91 3.33
N LEU A 73 10.88 -10.53 2.78
CA LEU A 73 11.41 -11.09 1.54
C LEU A 73 12.36 -12.21 1.93
N VAL A 74 12.11 -13.41 1.41
CA VAL A 74 12.90 -14.62 1.67
C VAL A 74 13.28 -15.25 0.35
N GLY A 75 14.58 -15.24 0.06
CA GLY A 75 15.11 -15.69 -1.22
C GLY A 75 14.49 -14.88 -2.36
N LYS A 76 13.67 -15.54 -3.18
CA LYS A 76 13.00 -14.93 -4.34
C LYS A 76 11.50 -14.69 -4.13
N SER A 77 11.00 -14.88 -2.91
CA SER A 77 9.57 -14.82 -2.58
C SER A 77 9.28 -13.75 -1.52
N ALA A 78 8.06 -13.23 -1.50
CA ALA A 78 7.54 -12.41 -0.40
C ALA A 78 6.59 -13.23 0.48
N LEU A 79 6.70 -13.09 1.80
CA LEU A 79 5.99 -13.89 2.79
C LEU A 79 5.37 -13.00 3.88
N THR A 80 4.25 -13.43 4.45
CA THR A 80 3.64 -12.86 5.67
C THR A 80 3.84 -13.78 6.87
N PHE A 81 4.04 -13.19 8.06
CA PHE A 81 3.81 -13.88 9.33
C PHE A 81 2.31 -13.90 9.64
N TYR A 82 1.60 -14.87 9.06
CA TYR A 82 0.15 -14.97 9.14
C TYR A 82 -0.34 -15.34 10.54
N VAL A 83 -1.23 -14.50 11.05
CA VAL A 83 -2.12 -14.71 12.20
C VAL A 83 -3.52 -14.34 11.71
N GLY A 84 -4.54 -15.15 12.03
CA GLY A 84 -5.89 -15.10 11.42
C GLY A 84 -6.37 -13.70 11.03
N HIS A 85 -6.85 -13.55 9.79
CA HIS A 85 -7.23 -12.26 9.20
C HIS A 85 -6.10 -11.22 9.13
N ASN A 86 -4.84 -11.66 9.07
CA ASN A 86 -3.65 -10.78 9.05
C ASN A 86 -3.59 -9.79 10.23
N SER A 87 -4.15 -10.17 11.37
CA SER A 87 -4.35 -9.30 12.54
C SER A 87 -3.20 -9.34 13.57
N GLY A 88 -2.06 -9.93 13.21
CA GLY A 88 -0.96 -10.20 14.15
C GLY A 88 -0.40 -8.97 14.87
N ASN A 89 -0.55 -7.77 14.28
CA ASN A 89 -0.12 -6.49 14.85
C ASN A 89 -1.29 -5.53 15.10
N ALA A 90 -2.53 -6.03 15.21
CA ALA A 90 -3.70 -5.20 15.48
C ALA A 90 -3.53 -4.43 16.80
N GLY A 91 -3.87 -3.14 16.79
CA GLY A 91 -3.76 -2.26 17.96
C GLY A 91 -2.33 -1.78 18.30
N GLN A 92 -1.29 -2.25 17.60
CA GLN A 92 0.08 -1.80 17.83
C GLN A 92 0.37 -0.46 17.14
N GLY A 93 1.13 0.40 17.82
CA GLY A 93 1.72 1.59 17.20
C GLY A 93 2.84 1.23 16.23
N ARG A 94 3.13 2.11 15.25
CA ARG A 94 4.09 1.88 14.16
C ARG A 94 5.47 1.37 14.65
N HIS A 95 6.04 2.00 15.68
CA HIS A 95 7.35 1.61 16.21
C HIS A 95 7.37 0.19 16.79
N ALA A 96 6.32 -0.18 17.54
CA ALA A 96 6.22 -1.52 18.13
C ALA A 96 6.05 -2.59 17.03
N LEU A 97 5.23 -2.30 16.03
CA LEU A 97 5.02 -3.14 14.86
C LEU A 97 6.31 -3.38 14.08
N GLU A 98 7.07 -2.32 13.76
CA GLU A 98 8.33 -2.45 13.02
C GLU A 98 9.40 -3.19 13.84
N ALA A 99 9.45 -3.00 15.15
CA ALA A 99 10.34 -3.75 16.04
C ALA A 99 9.97 -5.23 16.10
N HIS A 100 8.67 -5.54 16.15
CA HIS A 100 8.15 -6.91 16.13
C HIS A 100 8.46 -7.61 14.79
N GLU A 101 8.16 -6.97 13.66
CA GLU A 101 8.52 -7.48 12.32
C GLU A 101 10.03 -7.70 12.22
N ALA A 102 10.85 -6.76 12.67
CA ALA A 102 12.30 -6.91 12.64
C ALA A 102 12.81 -8.10 13.48
N HIS A 103 12.19 -8.37 14.63
CA HIS A 103 12.50 -9.56 15.43
C HIS A 103 12.13 -10.85 14.69
N GLN A 104 10.93 -10.92 14.13
CA GLN A 104 10.44 -12.08 13.37
C GLN A 104 11.31 -12.36 12.13
N VAL A 105 11.65 -11.32 11.37
CA VAL A 105 12.51 -11.44 10.17
C VAL A 105 13.91 -11.92 10.51
N ARG A 106 14.49 -11.46 11.64
CA ARG A 106 15.79 -11.98 12.12
C ARG A 106 15.71 -13.48 12.41
N GLY A 107 14.61 -13.96 12.96
CA GLY A 107 14.39 -15.38 13.26
C GLY A 107 14.35 -16.29 12.03
N LEU A 108 14.17 -15.75 10.82
CA LEU A 108 14.18 -16.54 9.58
C LEU A 108 15.60 -16.78 9.02
N ARG A 109 16.61 -16.06 9.52
CA ARG A 109 17.99 -16.13 9.01
C ARG A 109 18.70 -17.41 9.44
N GLY A 110 19.68 -17.85 8.64
CA GLY A 110 20.49 -19.03 8.92
C GLY A 110 19.82 -20.37 8.58
N HIS A 111 18.52 -20.37 8.29
CA HIS A 111 17.84 -21.53 7.74
C HIS A 111 18.14 -21.66 6.24
N ARG A 112 18.37 -22.88 5.76
CA ARG A 112 18.49 -23.17 4.32
C ARG A 112 17.12 -23.29 3.64
N HIS A 113 16.12 -23.74 4.40
CA HIS A 113 14.75 -23.85 3.92
C HIS A 113 13.76 -23.50 5.02
N LEU A 114 12.63 -22.94 4.63
CA LEU A 114 11.52 -22.61 5.52
C LEU A 114 10.27 -23.38 5.09
N THR A 115 9.49 -23.82 6.08
CA THR A 115 8.12 -24.30 5.82
C THR A 115 7.19 -23.10 5.75
N ALA A 116 6.47 -22.98 4.65
CA ALA A 116 5.46 -21.94 4.45
C ALA A 116 4.18 -22.56 3.89
N TYR A 117 3.15 -21.75 3.68
CA TYR A 117 1.87 -22.17 3.15
C TYR A 117 1.43 -21.26 1.99
N LEU A 118 0.92 -21.86 0.92
CA LEU A 118 0.14 -21.17 -0.08
C LEU A 118 -1.32 -21.21 0.35
N ILE A 119 -2.04 -20.09 0.24
CA ILE A 119 -3.48 -20.06 0.48
C ILE A 119 -4.19 -20.13 -0.86
N ILE A 120 -4.85 -21.25 -1.15
CA ILE A 120 -5.56 -21.48 -2.41
C ILE A 120 -7.02 -21.79 -2.08
N GLY A 121 -7.94 -20.91 -2.48
CA GLY A 121 -9.37 -21.07 -2.16
C GLY A 121 -9.68 -21.17 -0.66
N GLY A 122 -8.84 -20.56 0.19
CA GLY A 122 -8.95 -20.64 1.65
C GLY A 122 -8.25 -21.84 2.29
N LEU A 123 -7.70 -22.78 1.50
CA LEU A 123 -6.95 -23.93 1.99
C LEU A 123 -5.47 -23.60 2.14
N PHE A 124 -4.87 -24.06 3.23
CA PHE A 124 -3.45 -23.91 3.52
C PHE A 124 -2.66 -25.09 2.94
N CYS A 125 -2.06 -24.89 1.78
CA CYS A 125 -1.21 -25.88 1.12
C CYS A 125 0.24 -25.70 1.57
N ARG A 126 0.76 -26.65 2.33
CA ARG A 126 2.15 -26.62 2.81
C ARG A 126 3.13 -26.62 1.63
N THR A 127 4.14 -25.77 1.70
CA THR A 127 5.22 -25.66 0.73
C THR A 127 6.57 -25.42 1.41
N ARG A 128 7.65 -25.58 0.66
CA ARG A 128 9.03 -25.35 1.10
C ARG A 128 9.61 -24.18 0.32
N ILE A 129 10.15 -23.20 1.03
CA ILE A 129 10.86 -22.05 0.44
C ILE A 129 12.35 -22.25 0.65
N ASP A 130 13.12 -22.13 -0.42
CA ASP A 130 14.57 -22.04 -0.33
C ASP A 130 14.93 -20.69 0.28
N ALA A 131 15.42 -20.73 1.50
CA ALA A 131 15.83 -19.55 2.23
C ALA A 131 17.18 -19.08 1.65
N GLY A 132 17.11 -18.01 0.86
CA GLY A 132 18.26 -17.26 0.40
C GLY A 132 18.45 -16.01 1.27
N GLU A 133 18.59 -14.84 0.63
CA GLU A 133 18.60 -13.57 1.35
C GLU A 133 17.29 -13.35 2.11
N VAL A 134 17.37 -12.92 3.36
CA VAL A 134 16.23 -12.61 4.21
C VAL A 134 16.30 -11.15 4.63
N GLN A 135 15.32 -10.37 4.15
CA GLN A 135 15.29 -8.94 4.35
C GLN A 135 13.87 -8.39 4.56
N ARG A 136 13.80 -7.24 5.24
CA ARG A 136 12.59 -6.42 5.31
C ARG A 136 12.42 -5.62 4.02
N GLU A 137 11.20 -5.21 3.72
CA GLU A 137 10.90 -4.54 2.45
C GLU A 137 11.65 -3.21 2.27
N HIS A 138 11.80 -2.40 3.33
CA HIS A 138 12.59 -1.16 3.25
C HIS A 138 14.05 -1.40 2.84
N GLN A 139 14.63 -2.57 3.12
CA GLN A 139 16.00 -2.91 2.71
C GLN A 139 16.05 -3.16 1.20
N LEU A 140 15.06 -3.87 0.66
CA LEU A 140 14.90 -4.08 -0.77
C LEU A 140 14.67 -2.75 -1.50
N ALA A 141 13.83 -1.88 -0.97
CA ALA A 141 13.62 -0.53 -1.51
C ALA A 141 14.91 0.30 -1.53
N ASN A 142 15.67 0.29 -0.43
CA ASN A 142 16.97 0.96 -0.35
C ASN A 142 18.00 0.40 -1.36
N GLN A 143 18.06 -0.93 -1.51
CA GLN A 143 18.92 -1.60 -2.49
C GLN A 143 18.56 -1.21 -3.93
N ALA A 144 17.27 -0.98 -4.21
CA ALA A 144 16.78 -0.52 -5.49
C ALA A 144 16.91 1.01 -5.71
N GLY A 145 17.42 1.75 -4.73
CA GLY A 145 17.61 3.20 -4.82
C GLY A 145 16.30 4.01 -4.80
N VAL A 146 15.23 3.46 -4.22
CA VAL A 146 13.92 4.12 -4.15
C VAL A 146 13.54 4.50 -2.72
N GLY A 147 12.69 5.51 -2.58
CA GLY A 147 12.14 5.90 -1.28
C GLY A 147 11.22 4.82 -0.71
N TYR A 148 11.07 4.80 0.61
CA TYR A 148 10.18 3.87 1.31
C TYR A 148 9.45 4.56 2.46
N VAL A 149 8.15 4.28 2.60
CA VAL A 149 7.35 4.69 3.75
C VAL A 149 6.39 3.57 4.16
N ARG A 150 6.35 3.28 5.46
CA ARG A 150 5.38 2.35 6.07
C ARG A 150 4.17 3.13 6.61
N LEU A 151 2.99 2.80 6.10
CA LEU A 151 1.69 3.36 6.49
C LEU A 151 0.77 2.21 6.95
N PRO A 152 1.00 1.64 8.16
CA PRO A 152 0.36 0.39 8.54
C PRO A 152 -1.16 0.55 8.65
N MET A 153 -1.89 -0.30 7.93
CA MET A 153 -3.35 -0.41 7.99
C MET A 153 -3.74 -1.88 8.15
N GLY A 154 -4.69 -2.12 9.07
CA GLY A 154 -5.25 -3.44 9.31
C GLY A 154 -5.91 -4.01 8.06
N ASP A 155 -5.82 -5.32 7.90
CA ASP A 155 -6.49 -5.98 6.79
C ASP A 155 -8.00 -5.99 7.05
N GLY A 156 -8.78 -5.53 6.07
CA GLY A 156 -10.21 -5.32 6.26
C GLY A 156 -10.59 -3.94 6.81
N ASP A 157 -9.64 -3.09 7.22
CA ASP A 157 -9.94 -1.74 7.67
C ASP A 157 -10.73 -0.96 6.62
N ASP A 158 -11.79 -0.30 7.08
CA ASP A 158 -12.67 0.51 6.26
C ASP A 158 -12.15 1.95 6.11
N ALA A 159 -11.27 2.39 7.02
CA ALA A 159 -10.65 3.71 7.01
C ALA A 159 -9.26 3.67 7.68
N PRO A 160 -8.28 4.48 7.23
CA PRO A 160 -7.03 4.66 7.94
C PRO A 160 -7.24 5.45 9.24
N SER A 161 -6.39 5.22 10.23
CA SER A 161 -6.34 6.06 11.43
C SER A 161 -5.94 7.50 11.08
N ALA A 162 -6.33 8.48 11.91
CA ALA A 162 -5.94 9.88 11.68
C ALA A 162 -4.40 10.06 11.64
N ALA A 163 -3.65 9.31 12.46
CA ALA A 163 -2.19 9.31 12.43
C ALA A 163 -1.65 8.75 11.09
N THR A 164 -2.27 7.72 10.53
CA THR A 164 -1.92 7.17 9.21
C THR A 164 -2.22 8.19 8.10
N VAL A 165 -3.34 8.93 8.19
CA VAL A 165 -3.65 10.01 7.24
C VAL A 165 -2.60 11.12 7.30
N ASP A 166 -2.21 11.55 8.49
CA ASP A 166 -1.19 12.60 8.66
C ASP A 166 0.18 12.16 8.15
N ALA A 167 0.56 10.90 8.41
CA ALA A 167 1.78 10.31 7.87
C ALA A 167 1.75 10.23 6.33
N PHE A 168 0.61 9.86 5.76
CA PHE A 168 0.38 9.86 4.31
C PHE A 168 0.54 11.27 3.71
N LEU A 169 -0.10 12.28 4.30
CA LEU A 169 0.00 13.68 3.85
C LEU A 169 1.44 14.19 3.95
N GLY A 170 2.15 13.86 5.03
CA GLY A 170 3.57 14.16 5.20
C GLY A 170 4.43 13.52 4.11
N ALA A 171 4.23 12.23 3.83
CA ALA A 171 4.94 11.52 2.78
C ALA A 171 4.66 12.10 1.39
N ARG A 172 3.42 12.51 1.10
CA ARG A 172 3.05 13.18 -0.16
C ARG A 172 3.73 14.54 -0.32
N ARG A 173 3.80 15.35 0.74
CA ARG A 173 4.49 16.65 0.72
C ARG A 173 6.01 16.52 0.59
N ALA A 174 6.59 15.45 1.13
CA ALA A 174 8.03 15.20 1.07
C ALA A 174 8.51 14.65 -0.29
N LEU A 175 7.60 14.31 -1.20
CA LEU A 175 8.00 13.88 -2.54
C LEU A 175 8.69 15.01 -3.30
N PRO A 176 9.71 14.70 -4.14
CA PRO A 176 10.24 15.68 -5.07
C PRO A 176 9.13 16.11 -6.04
N ARG A 177 9.31 17.26 -6.70
CA ARG A 177 8.32 17.83 -7.64
C ARG A 177 7.81 16.80 -8.66
N ASP A 178 8.69 15.95 -9.16
CA ASP A 178 8.41 14.89 -10.12
C ASP A 178 8.40 13.48 -9.51
N GLY A 179 8.23 13.41 -8.20
CA GLY A 179 8.18 12.17 -7.42
C GLY A 179 6.91 11.37 -7.69
N TRP A 180 7.11 10.06 -7.77
CA TRP A 180 6.07 9.07 -7.95
C TRP A 180 5.81 8.32 -6.65
N MET A 181 4.54 8.04 -6.34
CA MET A 181 4.19 7.22 -5.18
C MET A 181 3.54 5.91 -5.62
N HIS A 182 4.15 4.80 -5.23
CA HIS A 182 3.64 3.46 -5.50
C HIS A 182 3.02 2.87 -4.23
N PHE A 183 1.72 2.62 -4.22
CA PHE A 183 1.02 2.03 -3.08
C PHE A 183 0.87 0.53 -3.25
N HIS A 184 1.10 -0.25 -2.19
CA HIS A 184 0.74 -1.66 -2.22
C HIS A 184 0.22 -2.15 -0.87
N CYS A 185 -0.52 -3.25 -0.92
CA CYS A 185 -0.83 -4.07 0.24
C CYS A 185 -0.72 -5.53 -0.20
N LEU A 186 -1.22 -6.49 0.59
CA LEU A 186 -1.15 -7.90 0.21
C LEU A 186 -1.67 -8.19 -1.22
N HIS A 187 -2.88 -7.74 -1.56
CA HIS A 187 -3.53 -8.04 -2.85
C HIS A 187 -3.64 -6.85 -3.81
N GLY A 188 -3.30 -5.64 -3.37
CA GLY A 188 -3.41 -4.44 -4.20
C GLY A 188 -4.83 -3.92 -4.41
N HIS A 189 -5.80 -4.39 -3.61
CA HIS A 189 -7.21 -4.06 -3.72
C HIS A 189 -7.64 -3.02 -2.68
N GLY A 190 -8.18 -3.42 -1.53
CA GLY A 190 -8.84 -2.53 -0.55
C GLY A 190 -7.98 -1.32 -0.11
N ARG A 191 -6.96 -1.57 0.72
CA ARG A 191 -6.05 -0.54 1.27
C ARG A 191 -5.39 0.29 0.17
N THR A 192 -4.89 -0.36 -0.87
CA THR A 192 -4.25 0.29 -2.02
C THR A 192 -5.19 1.23 -2.76
N THR A 193 -6.41 0.78 -3.08
CA THR A 193 -7.40 1.61 -3.80
C THR A 193 -7.87 2.77 -2.93
N LEU A 194 -8.00 2.57 -1.63
CA LEU A 194 -8.34 3.61 -0.67
C LEU A 194 -7.28 4.73 -0.67
N LEU A 195 -6.00 4.40 -0.56
CA LEU A 195 -4.93 5.40 -0.55
C LEU A 195 -4.72 6.05 -1.92
N MET A 196 -4.92 5.32 -3.02
CA MET A 196 -4.95 5.91 -4.35
C MET A 196 -6.12 6.91 -4.50
N ALA A 197 -7.31 6.59 -3.99
CA ALA A 197 -8.46 7.52 -3.98
C ALA A 197 -8.22 8.74 -3.09
N MET A 198 -7.51 8.58 -1.96
CA MET A 198 -7.09 9.71 -1.13
C MET A 198 -6.10 10.62 -1.87
N ALA A 199 -5.07 10.06 -2.52
CA ALA A 199 -4.12 10.85 -3.31
C ALA A 199 -4.82 11.60 -4.46
N ASP A 200 -5.82 10.95 -5.05
CA ASP A 200 -6.64 11.54 -6.09
C ASP A 200 -7.51 12.70 -5.56
N LEU A 201 -8.23 12.50 -4.44
CA LEU A 201 -8.98 13.57 -3.77
C LEU A 201 -8.07 14.74 -3.40
N LEU A 202 -6.88 14.48 -2.86
CA LEU A 202 -5.95 15.52 -2.46
C LEU A 202 -5.60 16.47 -3.62
N HIS A 203 -5.54 15.96 -4.85
CA HIS A 203 -5.24 16.75 -6.04
C HIS A 203 -6.48 17.31 -6.75
N ASN A 204 -7.58 16.55 -6.78
CA ASN A 204 -8.73 16.82 -7.63
C ASN A 204 -10.01 17.19 -6.87
N HIS A 205 -9.97 17.39 -5.55
CA HIS A 205 -11.17 17.64 -4.72
C HIS A 205 -12.07 18.78 -5.21
N SER A 206 -11.48 19.84 -5.78
CA SER A 206 -12.18 21.02 -6.31
C SER A 206 -12.70 20.85 -7.74
N ARG A 207 -12.19 19.86 -8.48
CA ARG A 207 -12.51 19.64 -9.90
C ARG A 207 -13.45 18.47 -10.14
N LEU A 208 -13.48 17.50 -9.22
CA LEU A 208 -14.23 16.26 -9.35
C LEU A 208 -15.04 15.96 -8.08
N SER A 209 -16.19 15.31 -8.28
CA SER A 209 -16.98 14.76 -7.18
C SER A 209 -16.29 13.53 -6.58
N LEU A 210 -16.66 13.19 -5.34
CA LEU A 210 -16.20 11.97 -4.69
C LEU A 210 -16.57 10.73 -5.51
N GLU A 211 -17.78 10.69 -6.04
CA GLU A 211 -18.32 9.60 -6.85
C GLU A 211 -17.52 9.41 -8.14
N GLN A 212 -17.12 10.50 -8.80
CA GLN A 212 -16.28 10.44 -9.99
C GLN A 212 -14.91 9.84 -9.68
N ILE A 213 -14.28 10.27 -8.57
CA ILE A 213 -12.98 9.74 -8.13
C ILE A 213 -13.07 8.26 -7.74
N VAL A 214 -14.03 7.88 -6.90
CA VAL A 214 -14.22 6.48 -6.50
C VAL A 214 -14.50 5.59 -7.71
N ARG A 215 -15.38 6.05 -8.62
CA ARG A 215 -15.72 5.29 -9.84
C ARG A 215 -14.50 5.10 -10.74
N ARG A 216 -13.69 6.12 -10.99
CA ARG A 216 -12.51 5.96 -11.86
C ARG A 216 -11.42 5.11 -11.23
N GLN A 217 -11.21 5.19 -9.91
CA GLN A 217 -10.26 4.32 -9.22
C GLN A 217 -10.64 2.84 -9.33
N HIS A 218 -11.94 2.54 -9.27
CA HIS A 218 -12.46 1.20 -9.54
C HIS A 218 -12.25 0.79 -11.01
N GLN A 219 -12.58 1.66 -11.97
CA GLN A 219 -12.40 1.40 -13.41
C GLN A 219 -10.93 1.16 -13.81
N MET A 220 -9.99 1.78 -13.10
CA MET A 220 -8.55 1.53 -13.27
C MET A 220 -8.09 0.17 -12.69
N GLY A 221 -9.00 -0.69 -12.21
CA GLY A 221 -8.70 -2.00 -11.64
C GLY A 221 -8.63 -2.02 -10.11
N GLY A 222 -9.00 -0.93 -9.45
CA GLY A 222 -9.12 -0.87 -8.00
C GLY A 222 -10.36 -1.60 -7.46
N ALA A 223 -10.40 -1.80 -6.15
CA ALA A 223 -11.58 -2.31 -5.46
C ALA A 223 -12.76 -1.32 -5.56
N ASP A 224 -13.98 -1.84 -5.57
CA ASP A 224 -15.17 -0.98 -5.44
C ASP A 224 -15.34 -0.52 -3.98
N LEU A 225 -14.83 0.67 -3.68
CA LEU A 225 -14.85 1.26 -2.34
C LEU A 225 -16.27 1.53 -1.81
N ARG A 226 -17.29 1.53 -2.68
CA ARG A 226 -18.71 1.71 -2.27
C ARG A 226 -19.26 0.48 -1.55
N ARG A 227 -18.65 -0.69 -1.76
CA ARG A 227 -19.08 -1.97 -1.17
C ARG A 227 -18.44 -2.25 0.20
N ARG A 228 -17.60 -1.34 0.68
CA ARG A 228 -16.94 -1.43 1.99
C ARG A 228 -17.69 -0.56 2.99
N GLY A 229 -18.02 -1.11 4.16
CA GLY A 229 -18.61 -0.35 5.26
C GLY A 229 -17.72 0.83 5.61
N GLY A 230 -18.22 1.96 6.11
CA GLY A 230 -17.40 3.07 6.61
C GLY A 230 -16.50 3.84 5.61
N THR A 231 -16.01 3.25 4.52
CA THR A 231 -15.02 3.84 3.60
C THR A 231 -15.55 5.09 2.92
N MET A 232 -16.81 5.06 2.46
CA MET A 232 -17.42 6.24 1.84
C MET A 232 -17.63 7.38 2.84
N ALA A 233 -17.92 7.06 4.10
CA ALA A 233 -18.03 8.09 5.15
C ALA A 233 -16.67 8.73 5.43
N PHE A 234 -15.60 7.92 5.54
CA PHE A 234 -14.24 8.41 5.66
C PHE A 234 -13.83 9.29 4.47
N LEU A 235 -14.03 8.83 3.22
CA LEU A 235 -13.66 9.60 2.03
C LEU A 235 -14.43 10.92 1.91
N ARG A 236 -15.69 10.97 2.37
CA ARG A 236 -16.44 12.23 2.49
C ARG A 236 -15.78 13.17 3.49
N SER A 237 -15.44 12.69 4.69
CA SER A 237 -14.70 13.48 5.69
C SER A 237 -13.36 13.97 5.15
N PHE A 238 -12.59 13.09 4.52
CA PHE A 238 -11.29 13.45 3.92
C PHE A 238 -11.43 14.45 2.77
N ARG A 239 -12.50 14.37 1.95
CA ARG A 239 -12.78 15.38 0.93
C ARG A 239 -13.08 16.74 1.57
N SER A 240 -13.88 16.78 2.64
CA SER A 240 -14.15 18.01 3.38
C SER A 240 -12.87 18.62 3.95
N TYR A 241 -11.96 17.80 4.47
CA TYR A 241 -10.62 18.24 4.85
C TYR A 241 -9.86 18.87 3.67
N CYS A 242 -9.82 18.20 2.51
CA CYS A 242 -9.12 18.72 1.33
C CYS A 242 -9.71 20.07 0.87
N MET A 243 -11.03 20.22 0.89
CA MET A 243 -11.70 21.48 0.56
C MET A 243 -11.35 22.59 1.56
N ALA A 244 -11.38 22.30 2.87
CA ALA A 244 -11.14 23.27 3.92
C ALA A 244 -9.68 23.72 4.02
N THR A 245 -8.74 22.91 3.54
CA THR A 245 -7.29 23.13 3.68
C THR A 245 -6.57 23.39 2.36
N CYS A 246 -7.31 23.53 1.26
CA CYS A 246 -6.77 23.61 -0.10
C CYS A 246 -5.80 22.45 -0.41
N GLY A 247 -6.21 21.22 -0.10
CA GLY A 247 -5.39 20.02 -0.26
C GLY A 247 -4.28 19.89 0.79
N GLY A 248 -4.51 20.38 2.01
CA GLY A 248 -3.52 20.37 3.09
C GLY A 248 -2.42 21.42 2.96
N ALA A 249 -2.60 22.41 2.09
CA ALA A 249 -1.64 23.50 1.84
C ALA A 249 -1.54 24.48 3.00
N ASP A 250 -2.58 24.60 3.83
CA ASP A 250 -2.59 25.44 5.03
C ASP A 250 -1.80 24.84 6.22
N GLY A 251 -1.23 23.64 6.05
CA GLY A 251 -0.40 22.96 7.04
C GLY A 251 -1.16 22.31 8.19
N ARG A 252 -2.50 22.43 8.27
CA ARG A 252 -3.28 21.78 9.33
C ARG A 252 -3.28 20.27 9.15
N SER A 253 -3.03 19.54 10.24
CA SER A 253 -3.13 18.08 10.22
C SER A 253 -4.58 17.62 10.11
N TYR A 254 -4.81 16.47 9.49
CA TYR A 254 -6.13 15.85 9.41
C TYR A 254 -6.66 15.52 10.80
N ALA A 255 -5.82 15.03 11.71
CA ALA A 255 -6.24 14.74 13.08
C ALA A 255 -6.76 15.98 13.82
N ALA A 256 -6.05 17.12 13.71
CA ALA A 256 -6.46 18.37 14.35
C ALA A 256 -7.76 18.92 13.71
N TRP A 257 -7.84 18.89 12.38
CA TRP A 257 -9.04 19.33 11.65
C TRP A 257 -10.26 18.47 12.00
N HIS A 258 -10.10 17.14 12.01
CA HIS A 258 -11.19 16.21 12.29
C HIS A 258 -11.70 16.39 13.72
N LYS A 259 -10.82 16.56 14.70
CA LYS A 259 -11.20 16.81 16.09
C LYS A 259 -11.98 18.11 16.27
N ALA A 260 -11.69 19.14 15.46
CA ALA A 260 -12.42 20.40 15.50
C ALA A 260 -13.78 20.35 14.77
N ALA A 261 -13.97 19.37 13.89
CA ALA A 261 -15.17 19.21 13.07
C ALA A 261 -16.20 18.23 13.65
N THR A 262 -15.85 17.53 14.74
CA THR A 262 -16.71 16.59 15.48
C THR A 262 -16.92 17.06 16.91
#